data_AF-A0A485NYX8-F1
#
_entry.id   AF-A0A485NYX8-F1
#
_cell.length_a   1.000
_cell.length_b   1.000
_cell.length_c   1.000
_cell.angle_alpha   90.00
_cell.angle_beta   90.00
_cell.angle_gamma   90.00
#
_symmetry.space_group_name_H-M   'P 1'
#
loop_
_entity.id
_entity.type
_entity.pdbx_description
1 polymer ?
#
loop_
_entity_poly.entity_id
_entity_poly.type
_entity_poly.pdbx_seq_one_letter_code
_entity_poly.pdbx_strand_id
1 'polypeptide(L)'
;RHYWEVSMKNKLNWTLGICKDSVSRQGELMLPPETVLWTLCFNRSNGYKALENPWITLDLEESLEIIGIFLDYEAERVSFLM
;
A
#
# COMPACT_ATOMS: atom_id res chain seq x y z
N ARG A 1 -17.91 2.52 3.08
CA ARG A 1 -16.73 2.32 3.96
C ARG A 1 -16.46 0.84 4.08
N HIS A 2 -15.21 0.43 3.92
CA HIS A 2 -14.82 -0.98 3.94
C HIS A 2 -13.50 -1.14 4.68
N TYR A 3 -13.32 -2.31 5.30
CA TYR A 3 -12.16 -2.63 6.10
C TYR A 3 -11.71 -4.06 5.84
N TRP A 4 -10.40 -4.25 5.78
CA TRP A 4 -9.76 -5.55 5.63
C TRP A 4 -8.51 -5.62 6.50
N GLU A 5 -8.20 -6.81 7.00
CA GLU A 5 -6.92 -7.09 7.65
C GLU A 5 -6.15 -8.08 6.78
N VAL A 6 -4.86 -7.80 6.59
CA VAL A 6 -3.98 -8.67 5.83
C VAL A 6 -2.76 -9.01 6.67
N SER A 7 -2.54 -10.30 6.87
CA SER A 7 -1.35 -10.76 7.58
C SER A 7 -0.13 -10.75 6.65
N MET A 8 0.92 -10.06 7.10
CA MET A 8 2.23 -9.96 6.46
C MET A 8 3.27 -10.84 7.17
N LYS A 9 2.83 -11.71 8.09
CA LYS A 9 3.68 -12.60 8.89
C LYS A 9 4.64 -13.39 7.99
N ASN A 10 5.93 -13.34 8.31
CA ASN A 10 7.02 -14.02 7.59
C ASN A 10 7.21 -13.61 6.11
N LYS A 11 6.67 -12.46 5.67
CA LYS A 11 6.89 -11.93 4.32
C LYS A 11 8.11 -11.02 4.29
N LEU A 12 9.07 -11.31 3.42
CA LEU A 12 10.32 -10.54 3.30
C LEU A 12 10.20 -9.32 2.38
N ASN A 13 9.32 -9.41 1.38
CA ASN A 13 9.00 -8.34 0.43
C ASN A 13 7.53 -8.43 0.09
N TRP A 14 6.84 -7.30 0.08
CA TRP A 14 5.43 -7.26 -0.25
C TRP A 14 4.96 -5.86 -0.64
N THR A 15 3.85 -5.82 -1.35
CA THR A 15 3.08 -4.62 -1.68
C THR A 15 1.62 -4.91 -1.38
N LEU A 16 0.96 -3.99 -0.69
CA LEU A 16 -0.42 -4.10 -0.25
C LEU A 16 -1.15 -2.79 -0.53
N GLY A 17 -2.40 -2.83 -0.97
CA GLY A 17 -3.16 -1.61 -1.17
C GLY A 17 -4.43 -1.78 -1.98
N ILE A 18 -4.93 -0.65 -2.47
CA ILE A 18 -6.14 -0.53 -3.27
C ILE A 18 -5.79 0.09 -4.62
N CYS A 19 -6.45 -0.36 -5.69
CA CYS A 19 -6.37 0.27 -7.00
C CYS A 19 -7.77 0.55 -7.54
N LYS A 20 -7.87 1.50 -8.48
CA LYS A 20 -9.07 1.62 -9.31
C LYS A 20 -9.18 0.40 -10.22
N ASP A 21 -10.41 0.00 -10.53
CA ASP A 21 -10.72 -1.10 -11.44
C ASP A 21 -10.14 -0.87 -12.86
N SER A 22 -10.05 0.40 -13.27
CA SER A 22 -9.52 0.85 -14.55
C SER A 22 -8.00 0.76 -14.70
N VAL A 23 -7.26 0.37 -13.64
CA VAL A 23 -5.81 0.24 -13.72
C VAL A 23 -5.42 -0.89 -14.67
N SER A 24 -4.53 -0.58 -15.63
CA SER A 24 -3.95 -1.59 -16.50
C SER A 24 -3.19 -2.63 -15.68
N ARG A 25 -3.48 -3.91 -15.93
CA ARG A 25 -2.79 -5.05 -15.32
C ARG A 25 -1.69 -5.63 -16.20
N GLN A 26 -1.42 -4.99 -17.34
CA GLN A 26 -0.47 -5.47 -18.35
C GLN A 26 0.83 -4.66 -18.28
N GLY A 27 1.96 -5.36 -18.18
CA GLY A 27 3.29 -4.76 -18.11
C GLY A 27 3.76 -4.44 -16.69
N GLU A 28 4.92 -3.80 -16.55
CA GLU A 28 5.33 -3.21 -15.28
C GLU A 28 4.36 -2.08 -14.91
N LEU A 29 4.00 -2.00 -13.63
CA LEU A 29 3.29 -0.85 -13.09
C LEU A 29 4.25 0.35 -13.17
N MET A 30 4.26 1.05 -14.30
CA MET A 30 4.80 2.41 -14.37
C MET A 30 4.11 3.20 -13.27
N LEU A 31 4.88 4.04 -12.55
CA LEU A 31 4.36 4.84 -11.44
C LEU A 31 3.03 5.47 -11.87
N PRO A 32 1.92 4.96 -11.33
CA PRO A 32 0.60 5.33 -11.79
C PRO A 32 0.41 6.83 -11.53
N PRO A 33 -0.48 7.50 -12.28
CA PRO A 33 -1.00 8.79 -11.83
C PRO A 33 -1.39 8.68 -10.36
N GLU A 34 -1.09 9.69 -9.54
CA GLU A 34 -1.20 9.70 -8.07
C GLU A 34 -2.54 9.18 -7.50
N THR A 35 -3.58 9.06 -8.33
CA THR A 35 -4.96 8.73 -7.92
C THR A 35 -5.45 7.36 -8.36
N VAL A 36 -4.63 6.47 -8.92
CA VAL A 36 -5.11 5.14 -9.37
C VAL A 36 -4.59 3.94 -8.58
N LEU A 37 -3.53 4.10 -7.77
CA LEU A 37 -3.11 3.12 -6.77
C LEU A 37 -2.76 3.79 -5.44
N TRP A 38 -3.23 3.20 -4.35
CA TRP A 38 -2.84 3.53 -2.99
C TRP A 38 -2.21 2.31 -2.38
N THR A 39 -0.88 2.26 -2.28
CA THR A 39 -0.17 1.07 -1.83
C THR A 39 0.94 1.37 -0.83
N LEU A 40 1.06 0.47 0.14
CA LEU A 40 2.16 0.35 1.07
C LEU A 40 3.03 -0.84 0.66
N CYS A 41 4.33 -0.63 0.63
CA CYS A 41 5.34 -1.61 0.28
C CYS A 41 6.28 -1.82 1.47
N PHE A 42 6.81 -3.03 1.59
CA PHE A 42 7.93 -3.32 2.48
C PHE A 42 8.98 -4.11 1.72
N ASN A 43 10.24 -3.71 1.88
CA ASN A 43 11.38 -4.47 1.42
C ASN A 43 12.42 -4.52 2.54
N ARG A 44 12.92 -5.71 2.86
CA ARG A 44 13.91 -5.92 3.93
C ARG A 44 15.16 -5.00 3.81
N SER A 45 15.58 -4.63 2.60
CA SER A 45 16.75 -3.76 2.42
C SER A 45 16.41 -2.27 2.54
N ASN A 46 15.16 -1.88 2.29
CA ASN A 46 14.76 -0.49 2.07
C ASN A 46 13.61 0.00 2.98
N GLY A 47 13.16 -0.83 3.92
CA GLY A 47 12.08 -0.52 4.86
C GLY A 47 10.71 -0.41 4.19
N TYR A 48 9.81 0.33 4.83
CA TYR A 48 8.47 0.59 4.35
C TYR A 48 8.43 1.81 3.43
N LYS A 49 7.61 1.75 2.39
CA LYS A 49 7.43 2.85 1.43
C LYS A 49 5.99 2.95 0.98
N ALA A 50 5.48 4.17 0.87
CA ALA A 50 4.26 4.45 0.12
C ALA A 50 4.60 4.69 -1.36
N LEU A 51 3.83 4.09 -2.26
CA LEU A 51 3.98 4.25 -3.70
C LEU A 51 3.35 5.58 -4.14
N GLU A 52 4.06 6.65 -3.88
CA GLU A 52 3.76 8.01 -4.33
C GLU A 52 4.80 8.45 -5.37
N ASN A 53 4.57 9.61 -6.00
CA ASN A 53 5.55 10.22 -6.89
C ASN A 53 6.03 11.58 -6.33
N PRO A 54 7.18 11.68 -5.65
CA PRO A 54 8.17 10.63 -5.41
C PRO A 54 7.76 9.66 -4.29
N TRP A 55 8.44 8.50 -4.22
CA TRP A 55 8.18 7.50 -3.18
C TRP A 55 8.44 8.10 -1.81
N ILE A 56 7.55 7.81 -0.85
CA ILE A 56 7.70 8.25 0.54
C ILE A 56 8.20 7.07 1.36
N THR A 57 9.37 7.20 1.98
CA THR A 57 9.86 6.23 2.97
C THR A 57 9.15 6.47 4.30
N LEU A 58 8.75 5.38 4.96
CA LEU A 58 8.09 5.42 6.27
C LEU A 58 9.03 4.84 7.32
N ASP A 59 9.32 5.64 8.35
CA ASP A 59 10.13 5.23 9.49
C ASP A 59 9.23 4.51 10.50
N LEU A 60 9.17 3.18 10.39
CA LEU A 60 8.45 2.31 11.31
C LEU A 60 9.47 1.46 12.07
N GLU A 61 9.40 1.50 13.40
CA GLU A 61 10.34 0.78 14.28
C GLU A 61 10.09 -0.73 14.32
N GLU A 62 8.85 -1.17 14.08
CA GLU A 62 8.43 -2.57 14.21
C GLU A 62 8.05 -3.23 12.87
N SER A 63 8.27 -4.54 12.80
CA SER A 63 7.76 -5.37 11.70
C SER A 63 6.26 -5.60 11.88
N LEU A 64 5.44 -5.02 11.01
CA LEU A 64 3.99 -5.16 11.00
C LEU A 64 3.63 -6.59 10.56
N GLU A 65 3.03 -7.35 11.47
CA GLU A 65 2.53 -8.70 11.18
C GLU A 65 1.13 -8.69 10.55
N ILE A 66 0.34 -7.67 10.84
CA ILE A 66 -1.03 -7.47 10.34
C ILE A 66 -1.17 -6.00 9.96
N ILE A 67 -1.75 -5.74 8.80
CA ILE A 67 -2.03 -4.38 8.33
C ILE A 67 -3.52 -4.27 8.06
N GLY A 68 -4.15 -3.29 8.70
CA GLY A 68 -5.52 -2.90 8.41
C GLY A 68 -5.57 -1.95 7.21
N ILE A 69 -6.48 -2.20 6.29
CA ILE A 69 -6.77 -1.29 5.17
C ILE A 69 -8.18 -0.76 5.36
N PHE A 70 -8.32 0.55 5.46
CA PHE A 70 -9.60 1.23 5.57
C PHE A 70 -9.85 2.09 4.34
N LEU A 71 -10.98 1.85 3.66
CA LEU A 71 -11.46 2.65 2.53
C LEU A 71 -12.69 3.46 2.94
N ASP A 72 -12.56 4.78 2.84
CA ASP A 72 -13.67 5.72 2.88
C ASP A 72 -13.88 6.33 1.49
N TYR A 73 -14.74 5.70 0.69
CA TYR A 73 -14.98 6.10 -0.71
C TYR A 73 -15.57 7.50 -0.81
N GLU A 74 -16.54 7.84 0.04
CA GLU A 74 -17.19 9.16 0.05
C GLU A 74 -16.22 10.29 0.44
N ALA A 75 -15.21 9.97 1.25
CA ALA A 75 -14.17 10.91 1.66
C ALA A 75 -12.90 10.82 0.80
N GLU A 76 -12.92 10.03 -0.27
CA GLU A 76 -11.79 9.75 -1.18
C GLU A 76 -10.49 9.38 -0.44
N ARG A 77 -10.61 8.61 0.65
CA ARG A 77 -9.49 8.33 1.55
C ARG A 77 -9.24 6.85 1.72
N VAL A 78 -7.98 6.47 1.57
CA VAL A 78 -7.44 5.17 2.00
C VAL A 78 -6.55 5.40 3.21
N SER A 79 -6.64 4.52 4.20
CA SER A 79 -5.79 4.56 5.39
C SER A 79 -5.22 3.17 5.67
N PHE A 80 -3.92 3.13 5.96
CA PHE A 80 -3.24 1.93 6.43
C PHE A 80 -3.10 2.04 7.95
N LEU A 81 -3.69 1.08 8.66
CA LEU A 81 -3.64 0.96 10.10
C LEU A 81 -2.59 -0.09 10.44
N MET A 82 -1.66 0.29 11.31
CA MET A 82 -0.41 -0.39 11.61
C MET A 82 -0.35 -0.68 13.10
#